data_AF-A0A6I8MBW9-F1
#
_entry.id   AF-A0A6I8MBW9-F1
#
_cell.length_a   1.000
_cell.length_b   1.000
_cell.length_c   1.000
_cell.angle_alpha   90.00
_cell.angle_beta   90.00
_cell.angle_gamma   90.00
#
_symmetry.space_group_name_H-M   'P 1'
#
loop_
_entity.id
_entity.type
_entity.pdbx_description
1 polymer ?
#
loop_
_entity_poly.entity_id
_entity_poly.type
_entity_poly.pdbx_seq_one_letter_code
_entity_poly.pdbx_strand_id
1 'polypeptide(L)'
;MGRKAKLSKEEKIQLCKDREKGMKLSELAIKYDVNSTTVKQCINLYKKHGCSVFEEKVRNSTYTKEFKQKILCEYLSGKSKNEIIIEYNINKTVLNNCIKLYNSNKELTDYDPKGEFYTMKSKKYTKQEKYNITKECIENNKNYKEICKKYYVSYPTIYRWVNNFEKSLEDKLKDNNTSVEAKHEILLKLKDIEIERLKAELEILKKNEEIMDELEKMGR
;
A
#
# COMPACT_ATOMS: atom_id res chain seq x y z
N MET A 1 15.95 -4.48 15.63
CA MET A 1 15.88 -5.82 16.25
C MET A 1 14.61 -6.51 15.76
N GLY A 2 14.70 -7.68 15.14
CA GLY A 2 13.52 -8.44 14.71
C GLY A 2 12.78 -9.03 15.91
N ARG A 3 11.44 -9.04 15.90
CA ARG A 3 10.67 -9.75 16.93
C ARG A 3 10.94 -11.25 16.78
N LYS A 4 11.55 -11.87 17.80
CA LYS A 4 11.68 -13.33 17.87
C LYS A 4 10.32 -13.94 18.21
N ALA A 5 9.97 -15.03 17.54
CA ALA A 5 8.78 -15.79 17.90
C ALA A 5 8.95 -16.36 19.33
N LYS A 6 7.87 -16.34 20.12
CA LYS A 6 7.87 -16.89 21.49
C LYS A 6 8.10 -18.40 21.56
N LEU A 7 7.80 -19.13 20.48
CA LEU A 7 7.97 -20.58 20.38
C LEU A 7 8.75 -20.95 19.12
N SER A 8 9.76 -21.80 19.29
CA SER A 8 10.50 -22.44 18.21
C SER A 8 9.65 -23.48 17.47
N LYS A 9 10.16 -24.00 16.34
CA LYS A 9 9.53 -25.10 15.60
C LYS A 9 9.43 -26.35 16.47
N GLU A 10 10.53 -26.70 17.14
CA GLU A 10 10.66 -27.87 18.01
C GLU A 10 9.69 -27.79 19.18
N GLU A 11 9.58 -26.62 19.82
CA GLU A 11 8.67 -26.39 20.94
C GLU A 11 7.21 -26.55 20.53
N LYS A 12 6.82 -26.08 19.33
CA LYS A 12 5.45 -26.26 18.81
C LYS A 12 5.12 -27.72 18.52
N ILE A 13 6.08 -28.48 17.98
CA ILE A 13 5.91 -29.93 17.75
C ILE A 13 5.81 -30.66 19.09
N GLN A 14 6.67 -30.33 20.06
CA GLN A 14 6.64 -30.95 21.37
C GLN A 14 5.34 -30.63 22.12
N LEU A 15 4.84 -29.39 22.01
CA LEU A 15 3.54 -28.98 22.55
C LEU A 15 2.41 -29.86 21.99
N CYS A 16 2.44 -30.18 20.70
CA CYS A 16 1.43 -31.04 20.08
C CYS A 16 1.56 -32.50 20.54
N LYS A 17 2.78 -33.03 20.66
CA LYS A 17 3.03 -34.38 21.21
C LYS A 17 2.60 -34.49 22.68
N ASP A 18 2.84 -33.46 23.48
CA ASP A 18 2.43 -33.44 24.89
C ASP A 18 0.90 -33.39 25.04
N ARG A 19 0.20 -32.79 24.07
CA ARG A 19 -1.26 -32.87 23.99
C ARG A 19 -1.75 -34.30 23.70
N GLU A 20 -1.08 -35.02 22.80
CA GLU A 20 -1.38 -36.43 22.48
C GLU A 20 -1.17 -37.34 23.69
N LYS A 21 -0.18 -37.04 24.54
CA LYS A 21 0.05 -37.70 25.84
C LYS A 21 -1.00 -37.39 26.90
N GLY A 22 -2.02 -36.58 26.60
CA GLY A 22 -3.16 -36.32 27.49
C GLY A 22 -3.07 -35.05 28.33
N MET A 23 -2.04 -34.20 28.18
CA MET A 23 -1.97 -32.94 28.94
C MET A 23 -3.14 -32.00 28.61
N LYS A 24 -3.60 -31.27 29.62
CA LYS A 24 -4.67 -30.27 29.47
C LYS A 24 -4.14 -29.00 28.81
N LEU A 25 -5.03 -28.25 28.15
CA LEU A 25 -4.68 -26.99 27.47
C LEU A 25 -4.12 -25.94 28.42
N SER A 26 -4.61 -25.89 29.67
CA SER A 26 -4.13 -24.98 30.71
C SER A 26 -2.70 -25.31 31.14
N GLU A 27 -2.39 -26.59 31.32
CA GLU A 27 -1.05 -27.06 31.68
C GLU A 27 -0.04 -26.75 30.57
N LEU A 28 -0.42 -26.96 29.30
CA LEU A 28 0.40 -26.60 28.14
C LEU A 28 0.62 -25.08 28.04
N ALA A 29 -0.41 -24.27 28.28
CA ALA A 29 -0.29 -22.81 28.26
C ALA A 29 0.73 -22.30 29.28
N ILE A 30 0.71 -22.86 30.50
CA ILE A 30 1.65 -22.53 31.58
C ILE A 30 3.06 -23.02 31.25
N LYS A 31 3.18 -24.29 30.83
CA LYS A 31 4.48 -24.93 30.54
C LYS A 31 5.27 -24.19 29.45
N TYR A 32 4.57 -23.68 28.44
CA TYR A 32 5.18 -23.05 27.26
C TYR A 32 5.09 -21.51 27.27
N ASP A 33 4.63 -20.88 28.37
CA ASP A 33 4.38 -19.43 28.48
C ASP A 33 3.61 -18.83 27.27
N VAL A 34 2.53 -19.50 26.88
CA VAL A 34 1.69 -19.06 25.76
C VAL A 34 0.21 -19.05 26.10
N ASN A 35 -0.51 -18.12 25.49
CA ASN A 35 -1.95 -18.03 25.63
C ASN A 35 -2.63 -19.33 25.20
N SER A 36 -3.68 -19.73 25.93
CA SER A 36 -4.48 -20.93 25.65
C SER A 36 -5.03 -20.95 24.22
N THR A 37 -5.36 -19.78 23.66
CA THR A 37 -5.78 -19.63 22.25
C THR A 37 -4.67 -20.02 21.27
N THR A 38 -3.42 -19.66 21.56
CA THR A 38 -2.25 -20.03 20.75
C THR A 38 -2.02 -21.53 20.82
N VAL A 39 -2.11 -22.14 22.01
CA VAL A 39 -2.01 -23.60 22.20
C VAL A 39 -3.06 -24.32 21.35
N LYS A 40 -4.33 -23.91 21.45
CA LYS A 40 -5.43 -24.47 20.64
C LYS A 40 -5.17 -24.36 19.14
N GLN A 41 -4.70 -23.20 18.68
CA GLN A 41 -4.38 -22.98 17.27
C GLN A 41 -3.23 -23.87 16.80
N CYS A 42 -2.14 -23.98 17.57
CA CYS A 42 -1.03 -24.88 17.23
C CYS A 42 -1.48 -26.33 17.08
N ILE A 43 -2.29 -26.82 18.03
CA ILE A 43 -2.82 -28.19 17.98
C ILE A 43 -3.69 -28.39 16.74
N ASN A 44 -4.59 -27.45 16.44
CA ASN A 44 -5.48 -27.60 15.29
C ASN A 44 -4.73 -27.53 13.95
N LEU A 45 -3.71 -26.68 13.84
CA LEU A 45 -2.83 -26.61 12.67
C LEU A 45 -2.05 -27.90 12.50
N TYR A 46 -1.48 -28.43 13.58
CA TYR A 46 -0.75 -29.70 13.57
C TYR A 46 -1.65 -30.87 13.16
N LYS A 47 -2.89 -30.92 13.67
CA LYS A 47 -3.86 -31.96 13.28
C LYS A 47 -4.22 -31.93 11.80
N LYS A 48 -4.30 -30.75 11.18
CA LYS A 48 -4.70 -30.60 9.77
C LYS A 48 -3.55 -30.75 8.79
N HIS A 49 -2.38 -30.19 9.11
CA HIS A 49 -1.25 -30.06 8.19
C HIS A 49 0.01 -30.82 8.63
N GLY A 50 0.03 -31.37 9.84
CA GLY A 50 1.20 -32.05 10.41
C GLY A 50 2.33 -31.10 10.81
N CYS A 51 3.55 -31.64 10.92
CA CYS A 51 4.75 -30.89 11.35
C CYS A 51 5.19 -29.78 10.37
N SER A 52 4.88 -29.93 9.07
CA SER A 52 5.32 -29.01 8.01
C SER A 52 4.75 -27.60 8.19
N VAL A 53 3.61 -27.47 8.88
CA VAL A 53 2.95 -26.18 9.13
C VAL A 53 3.81 -25.21 9.97
N PHE A 54 4.75 -25.75 10.74
CA PHE A 54 5.64 -24.97 11.62
C PHE A 54 6.98 -24.62 10.98
N GLU A 55 7.17 -24.95 9.70
CA GLU A 55 8.38 -24.57 8.98
C GLU A 55 8.45 -23.07 8.75
N GLU A 56 9.66 -22.54 8.88
CA GLU A 56 9.91 -21.13 8.62
C GLU A 56 9.77 -20.86 7.13
N LYS A 57 8.92 -19.88 6.81
CA LYS A 57 8.75 -19.44 5.43
C LYS A 57 9.93 -18.53 5.05
N VAL A 58 10.65 -18.89 3.98
CA VAL A 58 11.76 -18.09 3.44
C VAL A 58 11.28 -16.72 2.93
N ARG A 59 10.02 -16.64 2.47
CA ARG A 59 9.38 -15.42 1.96
C ARG A 59 7.96 -15.28 2.48
N ASN A 60 7.47 -14.04 2.47
CA ASN A 60 6.07 -13.77 2.76
C ASN A 60 5.16 -14.45 1.72
N SER A 61 4.02 -14.99 2.17
CA SER A 61 3.03 -15.58 1.29
C SER A 61 2.34 -14.49 0.46
N THR A 62 2.28 -14.71 -0.85
CA THR A 62 1.47 -13.93 -1.78
C THR A 62 0.13 -14.63 -2.00
N TYR A 63 -0.94 -13.85 -2.14
CA TYR A 63 -2.29 -14.36 -2.32
C TYR A 63 -2.93 -13.70 -3.52
N THR A 64 -3.44 -14.52 -4.44
CA THR A 64 -4.16 -14.05 -5.62
C THR A 64 -5.54 -13.51 -5.25
N LYS A 65 -6.13 -12.71 -6.14
CA LYS A 65 -7.49 -12.20 -6.06
C LYS A 65 -8.48 -13.35 -5.94
N GLU A 66 -8.34 -14.36 -6.79
CA GLU A 66 -9.18 -15.56 -6.78
C GLU A 66 -9.13 -16.26 -5.43
N PHE A 67 -7.94 -16.42 -4.85
CA PHE A 67 -7.80 -17.03 -3.54
C PHE A 67 -8.46 -16.18 -2.44
N LYS A 68 -8.28 -14.85 -2.47
CA LYS A 68 -8.93 -13.92 -1.54
C LYS A 68 -10.45 -13.96 -1.65
N GLN A 69 -10.99 -14.09 -2.86
CA GLN A 69 -12.41 -14.27 -3.09
C GLN A 69 -12.89 -15.62 -2.54
N LYS A 70 -12.16 -16.71 -2.77
CA LYS A 70 -12.49 -18.03 -2.24
C LYS A 70 -12.65 -18.04 -0.72
N ILE A 71 -11.67 -17.53 0.01
CA ILE A 71 -11.74 -17.49 1.49
C ILE A 71 -12.84 -16.57 2.00
N LEU A 72 -13.20 -15.53 1.24
CA LEU A 72 -14.30 -14.63 1.57
C LEU A 72 -15.65 -15.30 1.34
N CYS A 73 -15.83 -16.02 0.24
CA CYS A 73 -17.04 -16.81 -0.03
C CYS A 73 -17.30 -17.83 1.08
N GLU A 74 -16.26 -18.52 1.57
CA GLU A 74 -16.40 -19.46 2.69
C GLU A 74 -16.76 -18.77 4.01
N TYR A 75 -16.26 -17.56 4.24
CA TYR A 75 -16.67 -16.77 5.39
C TYR A 75 -18.15 -16.36 5.29
N LEU A 76 -18.60 -15.94 4.11
CA LEU A 76 -19.99 -15.58 3.85
C LEU A 76 -20.93 -16.80 3.89
N SER A 77 -20.44 -18.00 3.59
CA SER A 77 -21.19 -19.25 3.75
C SER A 77 -21.31 -19.70 5.22
N GLY A 78 -20.82 -18.91 6.18
CA GLY A 78 -20.99 -19.15 7.61
C GLY A 78 -19.83 -19.88 8.29
N LYS A 79 -18.72 -20.19 7.60
CA LYS A 79 -17.54 -20.76 8.27
C LYS A 79 -16.93 -19.74 9.22
N SER A 80 -16.47 -20.21 10.38
CA SER A 80 -15.78 -19.36 11.33
C SER A 80 -14.41 -18.93 10.80
N LYS A 81 -13.96 -17.74 11.22
CA LYS A 81 -12.64 -17.23 10.85
C LYS A 81 -11.51 -18.20 11.21
N ASN A 82 -11.62 -18.88 12.35
CA ASN A 82 -10.59 -19.82 12.80
C ASN A 82 -10.54 -21.06 11.91
N GLU A 83 -11.69 -21.58 11.48
CA GLU A 83 -11.74 -22.72 10.55
C GLU A 83 -11.05 -22.37 9.23
N ILE A 84 -11.35 -21.21 8.63
CA ILE A 84 -10.74 -20.76 7.38
C ILE A 84 -9.22 -20.56 7.55
N ILE A 85 -8.80 -19.96 8.68
CA ILE A 85 -7.38 -19.76 9.01
C ILE A 85 -6.63 -21.10 9.11
N ILE A 86 -7.21 -22.07 9.82
CA ILE A 86 -6.62 -23.40 9.97
C ILE A 86 -6.65 -24.15 8.64
N GLU A 87 -7.74 -24.04 7.90
CA GLU A 87 -7.95 -24.72 6.62
C GLU A 87 -6.92 -24.34 5.58
N TYR A 88 -6.72 -23.05 5.40
CA TYR A 88 -5.82 -22.54 4.37
C TYR A 88 -4.44 -22.15 4.89
N ASN A 89 -4.17 -22.35 6.19
CA ASN A 89 -2.93 -21.92 6.86
C ASN A 89 -2.58 -20.43 6.55
N ILE A 90 -3.59 -19.57 6.63
CA ILE A 90 -3.45 -18.14 6.34
C ILE A 90 -3.33 -17.32 7.63
N ASN A 91 -2.63 -16.19 7.55
CA ASN A 91 -2.56 -15.29 8.70
C ASN A 91 -3.94 -14.63 8.94
N LYS A 92 -4.36 -14.55 10.21
CA LYS A 92 -5.59 -13.86 10.64
C LYS A 92 -5.76 -12.47 10.04
N THR A 93 -4.65 -11.73 9.90
CA THR A 93 -4.66 -10.39 9.30
C THR A 93 -5.11 -10.40 7.84
N VAL A 94 -4.76 -11.44 7.07
CA VAL A 94 -5.14 -11.57 5.65
C VAL A 94 -6.65 -11.70 5.53
N LEU A 95 -7.26 -12.62 6.29
CA LEU A 95 -8.71 -12.82 6.27
C LEU A 95 -9.46 -11.58 6.77
N ASN A 96 -9.01 -10.97 7.87
CA ASN A 96 -9.62 -9.74 8.38
C ASN A 96 -9.56 -8.58 7.38
N ASN A 97 -8.44 -8.44 6.65
CA ASN A 97 -8.32 -7.43 5.62
C ASN A 97 -9.27 -7.69 4.45
N CYS A 98 -9.44 -8.95 4.04
CA CYS A 98 -10.40 -9.29 2.98
C CYS A 98 -11.84 -8.94 3.39
N ILE A 99 -12.24 -9.29 4.61
CA ILE A 99 -13.56 -8.95 5.16
C ILE A 99 -13.74 -7.43 5.25
N LYS A 100 -12.70 -6.70 5.69
CA LYS A 100 -12.75 -5.24 5.79
C LYS A 100 -12.93 -4.58 4.42
N LEU A 101 -12.22 -5.04 3.40
CA LEU A 101 -12.33 -4.52 2.03
C LEU A 101 -13.72 -4.79 1.45
N TYR A 102 -14.24 -6.01 1.64
CA TYR A 102 -15.60 -6.38 1.27
C TYR A 102 -16.64 -5.46 1.91
N ASN A 103 -16.59 -5.28 3.23
CA ASN A 103 -17.52 -4.40 3.95
C ASN A 103 -17.39 -2.92 3.56
N SER A 104 -16.29 -2.52 2.93
CA SER A 104 -16.06 -1.15 2.46
C SER A 104 -16.38 -0.96 0.97
N ASN A 105 -16.99 -1.94 0.31
CA ASN A 105 -17.24 -1.98 -1.13
C ASN A 105 -15.98 -1.71 -1.99
N LYS A 106 -14.81 -2.15 -1.51
CA LYS A 106 -13.55 -2.02 -2.23
C LYS A 106 -13.18 -3.34 -2.90
N GLU A 107 -12.65 -3.27 -4.11
CA GLU A 107 -12.23 -4.46 -4.84
C GLU A 107 -11.07 -5.20 -4.15
N LEU A 108 -11.16 -6.53 -4.16
CA LEU A 108 -10.02 -7.40 -3.86
C LEU A 108 -9.12 -7.43 -5.09
N THR A 109 -7.89 -6.95 -4.95
CA THR A 109 -6.88 -6.96 -6.01
C THR A 109 -5.79 -7.98 -5.71
N ASP A 110 -5.08 -8.41 -6.77
CA ASP A 110 -3.87 -9.21 -6.63
C ASP A 110 -2.78 -8.47 -5.86
N TYR A 111 -1.88 -9.23 -5.24
CA TYR A 111 -0.65 -8.66 -4.74
C TYR A 111 0.26 -8.33 -5.93
N ASP A 112 0.21 -7.08 -6.36
CA ASP A 112 1.14 -6.49 -7.32
C ASP A 112 2.16 -5.64 -6.54
N PRO A 113 3.31 -6.19 -6.14
CA PRO A 113 4.40 -5.37 -5.70
C PRO A 113 4.87 -4.61 -6.93
N LYS A 114 4.44 -3.35 -7.08
CA LYS A 114 4.94 -2.41 -8.10
C LYS A 114 6.42 -2.13 -7.86
N GLY A 115 7.25 -3.15 -8.07
CA GLY A 115 8.67 -3.20 -7.72
C GLY A 115 9.46 -2.19 -8.51
N GLU A 116 9.00 -1.86 -9.72
CA GLU A 116 9.64 -0.87 -10.60
C GLU A 116 9.88 0.47 -9.90
N PHE A 117 9.00 0.94 -9.02
CA PHE A 117 9.20 2.24 -8.36
C PHE A 117 10.13 2.18 -7.14
N TYR A 118 10.43 0.99 -6.62
CA TYR A 118 11.22 0.78 -5.39
C TYR A 118 12.59 0.13 -5.63
N THR A 119 12.83 -0.48 -6.80
CA THR A 119 14.11 -1.16 -7.12
C THR A 119 14.99 -0.40 -8.12
N MET A 120 14.62 0.81 -8.54
CA MET A 120 15.47 1.62 -9.43
C MET A 120 16.76 2.04 -8.71
N LYS A 121 17.92 1.61 -9.23
CA LYS A 121 19.24 2.08 -8.80
C LYS A 121 19.23 3.62 -8.84
N SER A 122 19.63 4.24 -7.73
CA SER A 122 19.62 5.69 -7.58
C SER A 122 20.62 6.36 -8.54
N LYS A 123 20.13 6.78 -9.71
CA LYS A 123 20.86 7.71 -10.58
C LYS A 123 21.15 8.98 -9.77
N LYS A 124 22.40 9.46 -9.78
CA LYS A 124 22.76 10.73 -9.15
C LYS A 124 22.29 11.86 -10.07
N TYR A 125 21.38 12.70 -9.57
CA TYR A 125 20.90 13.89 -10.27
C TYR A 125 21.65 15.13 -9.78
N THR A 126 22.16 15.92 -10.72
CA THR A 126 22.73 17.25 -10.49
C THR A 126 21.66 18.25 -10.06
N LYS A 127 22.07 19.42 -9.53
CA LYS A 127 21.13 20.48 -9.12
C LYS A 127 20.26 20.96 -10.30
N GLN A 128 20.85 21.08 -11.48
CA GLN A 128 20.14 21.53 -12.69
C GLN A 128 19.12 20.50 -13.17
N GLU A 129 19.48 19.21 -13.19
CA GLU A 129 18.55 18.14 -13.56
C GLU A 129 17.37 18.07 -12.58
N LYS A 130 17.62 18.23 -11.27
CA LYS A 130 16.54 18.30 -10.27
C LYS A 130 15.60 19.47 -10.53
N TYR A 131 16.15 20.64 -10.86
CA TYR A 131 15.35 21.83 -11.17
C TYR A 131 14.48 21.61 -12.40
N ASN A 132 15.06 21.10 -13.50
CA ASN A 132 14.33 20.83 -14.73
C ASN A 132 13.20 19.79 -14.53
N ILE A 133 13.47 18.69 -13.81
CA ILE A 133 12.46 17.66 -13.49
C ILE A 133 11.34 18.23 -12.62
N THR A 134 11.68 19.08 -11.65
CA THR A 134 10.71 19.72 -10.76
C THR A 134 9.83 20.70 -11.53
N LYS A 135 10.43 21.50 -12.42
CA LYS A 135 9.73 22.43 -13.30
C LYS A 135 8.75 21.68 -14.21
N GLU A 136 9.21 20.65 -14.89
CA GLU A 136 8.36 19.83 -15.76
C GLU A 136 7.23 19.13 -14.98
N CYS A 137 7.49 18.72 -13.74
CA CYS A 137 6.46 18.14 -12.88
C CYS A 137 5.37 19.16 -12.51
N ILE A 138 5.72 20.43 -12.36
CA ILE A 138 4.77 21.52 -12.08
C ILE A 138 4.01 21.87 -13.36
N GLU A 139 4.69 21.97 -14.50
CA GLU A 139 4.10 22.19 -15.83
C GLU A 139 3.09 21.10 -16.19
N ASN A 140 3.39 19.82 -15.89
CA ASN A 140 2.49 18.69 -16.12
C ASN A 140 1.47 18.47 -14.98
N ASN A 141 0.99 19.55 -14.34
CA ASN A 141 -0.07 19.53 -13.32
C ASN A 141 0.19 18.54 -12.16
N LYS A 142 1.44 18.45 -11.70
CA LYS A 142 1.86 17.51 -10.63
C LYS A 142 1.54 16.05 -10.96
N ASN A 143 1.60 15.66 -12.23
CA ASN A 143 1.51 14.25 -12.64
C ASN A 143 2.81 13.50 -12.29
N TYR A 144 3.03 13.29 -10.98
CA TYR A 144 4.21 12.64 -10.43
C TYR A 144 4.43 11.25 -11.07
N LYS A 145 3.36 10.55 -11.46
CA LYS A 145 3.44 9.20 -12.02
C LYS A 145 4.14 9.18 -13.38
N GLU A 146 3.80 10.12 -14.26
CA GLU A 146 4.44 10.22 -15.58
C GLU A 146 5.89 10.68 -15.46
N ILE A 147 6.17 11.65 -14.60
CA ILE A 147 7.54 12.15 -14.37
C ILE A 147 8.43 11.06 -13.75
N CYS A 148 7.89 10.27 -12.81
CA CYS A 148 8.60 9.12 -12.24
C CYS A 148 9.03 8.12 -13.32
N LYS A 149 8.13 7.83 -14.28
CA LYS A 149 8.41 6.94 -15.41
C LYS A 149 9.43 7.55 -16.38
N LYS A 150 9.23 8.81 -16.77
CA LYS A 150 10.07 9.51 -17.74
C LYS A 150 11.51 9.63 -17.27
N TYR A 151 11.72 9.98 -16.00
CA TYR A 151 13.04 10.27 -15.47
C TYR A 151 13.64 9.14 -14.64
N TYR A 152 12.93 8.02 -14.44
CA TYR A 152 13.39 6.93 -13.57
C TYR A 152 13.75 7.44 -12.16
N VAL A 153 12.88 8.30 -11.61
CA VAL A 153 13.01 8.87 -10.27
C VAL A 153 11.90 8.30 -9.39
N SER A 154 12.22 7.92 -8.17
CA SER A 154 11.23 7.42 -7.22
C SER A 154 10.25 8.52 -6.80
N TYR A 155 8.96 8.16 -6.69
CA TYR A 155 7.87 9.07 -6.32
C TYR A 155 8.15 9.94 -5.08
N PRO A 156 8.62 9.39 -3.94
CA PRO A 156 8.90 10.21 -2.76
C PRO A 156 10.01 11.24 -3.00
N THR A 157 10.90 11.00 -3.97
CA THR A 157 11.99 11.91 -4.30
C THR A 157 11.48 13.11 -5.09
N ILE A 158 10.63 12.90 -6.11
CA ILE A 158 10.03 14.01 -6.89
C ILE A 158 9.15 14.88 -6.00
N TYR A 159 8.30 14.24 -5.18
CA TYR A 159 7.44 14.96 -4.24
C TYR A 159 8.25 15.87 -3.30
N ARG A 160 9.38 15.38 -2.78
CA ARG A 160 10.27 16.19 -1.94
C ARG A 160 10.89 17.38 -2.68
N TRP A 161 11.25 17.21 -3.94
CA TRP A 161 11.82 18.30 -4.74
C TRP A 161 10.81 19.40 -5.04
N VAL A 162 9.58 19.02 -5.46
CA VAL A 162 8.48 19.96 -5.71
C VAL A 162 8.12 20.72 -4.44
N ASN A 163 7.93 20.02 -3.33
CA ASN A 163 7.56 20.67 -2.06
C ASN A 163 8.65 21.63 -1.54
N ASN A 164 9.94 21.28 -1.70
CA ASN A 164 11.03 22.19 -1.31
C ASN A 164 11.13 23.41 -2.25
N PHE A 165 10.79 23.25 -3.52
CA PHE A 165 10.76 24.35 -4.49
C PHE A 165 9.63 25.33 -4.19
N GLU A 166 8.41 24.84 -3.93
CA GLU A 166 7.26 25.65 -3.53
C GLU A 166 7.53 26.42 -2.23
N LYS A 167 8.08 25.76 -1.20
CA LYS A 167 8.48 26.42 0.05
C LYS A 167 9.54 27.50 -0.18
N SER A 168 10.57 27.22 -0.99
CA SER A 168 11.58 28.22 -1.30
C SER A 168 11.03 29.43 -2.05
N LEU A 169 9.95 29.28 -2.83
CA LEU A 169 9.25 30.39 -3.47
C LEU A 169 8.46 31.20 -2.45
N GLU A 170 7.71 30.54 -1.57
CA GLU A 170 6.98 31.19 -0.47
C GLU A 170 7.91 31.98 0.46
N ASP A 171 9.07 31.43 0.80
CA ASP A 171 10.06 32.08 1.66
C ASP A 171 10.68 33.31 0.98
N LYS A 172 10.96 33.24 -0.33
CA LYS A 172 11.47 34.39 -1.11
C LYS A 172 10.44 35.51 -1.29
N LEU A 173 9.15 35.16 -1.39
CA LEU A 173 8.07 36.15 -1.43
C LEU A 173 7.94 36.90 -0.10
N LYS A 174 8.24 36.24 1.03
CA LYS A 174 8.23 36.82 2.38
C LYS A 174 9.50 37.60 2.73
N ASP A 175 10.59 37.43 1.97
CA ASP A 175 11.87 38.11 2.25
C ASP A 175 11.85 39.57 1.73
N ASN A 176 12.00 40.53 2.65
CA ASN A 176 11.95 41.97 2.38
C ASN A 176 13.18 42.51 1.61
N ASN A 177 14.25 41.73 1.46
CA ASN A 177 15.46 42.12 0.72
C ASN A 177 15.43 41.78 -0.79
N THR A 178 14.41 41.05 -1.26
CA THR A 178 14.25 40.75 -2.69
C THR A 178 13.70 41.97 -3.42
N SER A 179 14.38 42.43 -4.48
CA SER A 179 13.94 43.62 -5.24
C SER A 179 12.53 43.44 -5.80
N VAL A 180 11.80 44.54 -5.87
CA VAL A 180 10.39 44.57 -6.28
C VAL A 180 10.22 44.01 -7.70
N GLU A 181 11.19 44.24 -8.59
CA GLU A 181 11.20 43.72 -9.95
C GLU A 181 11.29 42.18 -9.98
N ALA A 182 12.15 41.58 -9.15
CA ALA A 182 12.30 40.13 -9.08
C ALA A 182 11.05 39.46 -8.48
N LYS A 183 10.41 40.11 -7.50
CA LYS A 183 9.10 39.66 -6.96
C LYS A 183 8.00 39.76 -8.01
N HIS A 184 7.98 40.83 -8.80
CA HIS A 184 7.00 41.03 -9.87
C HIS A 184 7.16 40.01 -11.01
N GLU A 185 8.39 39.70 -11.42
CA GLU A 185 8.68 38.69 -12.45
C GLU A 185 8.27 37.28 -12.00
N ILE A 186 8.49 36.93 -10.73
CA ILE A 186 8.04 35.66 -10.14
C ILE A 186 6.51 35.60 -10.10
N LEU A 187 5.84 36.69 -9.73
CA LEU A 187 4.38 36.78 -9.68
C LEU A 187 3.74 36.66 -11.07
N LEU A 188 4.34 37.25 -12.09
CA LEU A 188 3.91 37.11 -13.50
C LEU A 188 4.00 35.65 -13.95
N LYS A 189 5.14 34.98 -13.71
CA LYS A 189 5.31 33.56 -14.05
C LYS A 189 4.31 32.65 -13.34
N LEU A 190 3.96 32.96 -12.09
CA LEU A 190 2.92 32.21 -11.36
C LEU A 190 1.52 32.44 -11.93
N LYS A 191 1.19 33.69 -12.30
CA LYS A 191 -0.08 34.01 -12.95
C LYS A 191 -0.22 33.35 -14.32
N ASP A 192 0.86 33.29 -15.10
CA ASP A 192 0.84 32.62 -16.41
C ASP A 192 0.57 31.12 -16.27
N ILE A 193 1.23 30.47 -15.30
CA ILE A 193 0.98 29.05 -14.97
C ILE A 193 -0.48 28.83 -14.54
N GLU A 194 -1.05 29.75 -13.75
CA GLU A 194 -2.43 29.65 -13.31
C GLU A 194 -3.45 29.87 -14.46
N ILE A 195 -3.17 30.81 -15.36
CA ILE A 195 -3.97 31.04 -16.57
C ILE A 195 -3.96 29.81 -17.47
N GLU A 196 -2.80 29.17 -17.68
CA GLU A 196 -2.73 27.95 -18.49
C GLU A 196 -3.47 26.78 -17.84
N ARG A 197 -3.37 26.64 -16.52
CA ARG A 197 -4.13 25.64 -15.76
C ARG A 197 -5.65 25.82 -15.91
N LEU A 198 -6.14 27.05 -15.76
CA LEU A 198 -7.56 27.37 -15.91
C LEU A 198 -8.06 27.13 -17.34
N LYS A 199 -7.23 27.40 -18.36
CA LYS A 199 -7.57 27.10 -19.76
C LYS A 199 -7.72 25.59 -19.99
N ALA A 200 -6.83 24.78 -19.45
CA ALA A 200 -6.91 23.32 -19.56
C ALA A 200 -8.14 22.76 -18.85
N GLU A 201 -8.49 23.29 -17.67
CA GLU A 201 -9.70 22.90 -16.93
C GLU A 201 -10.98 23.25 -17.70
N LEU A 202 -11.03 24.43 -18.34
CA LEU A 202 -12.13 24.81 -19.23
C LEU A 202 -12.24 23.89 -20.45
N GLU A 203 -11.13 23.43 -21.01
CA GLU A 203 -11.15 22.51 -22.15
C GLU A 203 -11.71 21.14 -21.78
N ILE A 204 -11.36 20.63 -20.59
CA ILE A 204 -11.91 19.38 -20.06
C ILE A 204 -13.41 19.52 -19.78
N LEU A 205 -13.83 20.64 -19.17
CA LEU A 205 -15.24 20.90 -18.90
C LEU A 205 -16.07 20.96 -20.19
N LYS A 206 -15.57 21.64 -21.23
CA LYS A 206 -16.22 21.67 -22.54
C LYS A 206 -16.38 20.28 -23.16
N LYS A 207 -15.32 19.47 -23.12
CA LYS A 207 -15.38 18.08 -23.60
C LYS A 207 -16.39 17.24 -22.81
N ASN A 208 -16.50 17.46 -21.51
CA ASN A 208 -17.50 16.77 -20.68
C ASN A 208 -18.92 17.23 -21.02
N GLU A 209 -19.14 18.53 -21.27
CA GLU A 209 -20.43 19.05 -21.73
C GLU A 209 -20.82 18.46 -23.10
N GLU A 210 -19.90 18.39 -24.05
CA GLU A 210 -20.12 17.76 -25.36
C GLU A 210 -20.51 16.27 -25.22
N ILE A 211 -19.84 15.53 -24.34
CA ILE A 211 -20.18 14.13 -24.05
C ILE A 211 -21.57 14.02 -23.41
N MET A 212 -21.92 14.91 -22.49
CA MET A 212 -23.24 14.92 -21.86
C MET A 212 -24.35 15.21 -22.86
N ASP A 213 -24.16 16.19 -23.76
CA ASP A 213 -25.10 16.51 -24.84
C ASP A 213 -25.28 15.35 -25.83
N GLU A 214 -24.21 14.60 -26.13
CA GLU A 214 -24.29 13.39 -26.96
C GLU A 214 -25.08 12.28 -26.27
N LEU A 215 -24.88 12.08 -24.97
CA LEU A 215 -25.63 11.09 -24.18
C LEU A 215 -27.12 11.44 -24.08
N GLU A 216 -27.47 12.73 -23.93
CA GLU A 216 -28.87 13.17 -23.93
C GLU A 216 -29.55 12.99 -25.29
N LYS A 217 -28.81 13.17 -26.39
CA LYS A 217 -29.30 12.92 -27.76
C LYS A 217 -29.48 11.43 -28.06
N MET A 218 -28.66 10.56 -27.48
CA MET A 218 -28.81 9.09 -27.62
C MET A 218 -29.89 8.50 -26.71
N GLY A 219 -30.32 9.22 -25.67
CA GLY A 219 -31.38 8.82 -24.75
C GLY A 219 -32.80 9.24 -25.14
N ARG A 220 -32.98 9.92 -26.29
CA ARG A 220 -34.28 10.29 -26.88
C ARG A 220 -34.55 9.48 -28.14
#